data_AF-A0A0K8V3G3-F1
#
_entry.id   AF-A0A0K8V3G3-F1
#
_cell.length_a   1.000
_cell.length_b   1.000
_cell.length_c   1.000
_cell.angle_alpha   90.00
_cell.angle_beta   90.00
_cell.angle_gamma   90.00
#
_symmetry.space_group_name_H-M   'P 1'
#
loop_
_entity.id
_entity.type
_entity.pdbx_description
1 polymer ?
#
loop_
_entity_poly.entity_id
_entity_poly.type
_entity_poly.pdbx_seq_one_letter_code
_entity_poly.pdbx_strand_id
1 'polypeptide(L)'
;MLRILQISFTFLFVIIGTTSAQTTEALLFPKCQDDICSCSSGTHEAIYNGRKYCAPDNTDSCPEHAVRLSAQVCECKKGYRFRTDDRKECESESMGGEPEP
;
A
#
# COMPACT_ATOMS: atom_id res chain seq x y z
N MET A 1 -0.09 45.47 34.89
CA MET A 1 0.01 44.00 34.87
C MET A 1 -0.80 43.33 33.75
N LEU A 2 -1.86 43.95 33.21
CA LEU A 2 -2.73 43.37 32.17
C LEU A 2 -2.05 43.15 30.79
N ARG A 3 -1.06 43.98 30.43
CA ARG A 3 -0.35 43.91 29.13
C ARG A 3 0.63 42.73 29.01
N ILE A 4 1.21 42.29 30.13
CA ILE A 4 2.18 41.17 30.17
C ILE A 4 1.43 39.84 30.00
N LEU A 5 0.22 39.73 30.57
CA LEU A 5 -0.64 38.55 30.47
C LEU A 5 -1.08 38.26 29.02
N GLN A 6 -1.37 39.29 28.23
CA GLN A 6 -1.75 39.15 26.82
C GLN A 6 -0.60 38.65 25.93
N ILE A 7 0.64 39.05 26.22
CA ILE A 7 1.83 38.63 25.46
C ILE A 7 2.12 37.15 25.72
N SER A 8 1.99 36.67 26.97
CA SER A 8 2.15 35.24 27.26
C SER A 8 1.11 34.36 26.59
N PHE A 9 -0.13 34.86 26.46
CA PHE A 9 -1.21 34.10 25.81
C PHE A 9 -0.96 33.93 24.30
N THR A 10 -0.50 34.98 23.61
CA THR A 10 -0.21 34.90 22.17
C THR A 10 0.98 34.02 21.87
N PHE A 11 2.03 34.04 22.70
CA PHE A 11 3.17 33.12 22.56
C PHE A 11 2.77 31.64 22.72
N LEU A 12 1.82 31.32 23.62
CA LEU A 12 1.34 29.95 23.81
C LEU A 12 0.62 29.41 22.57
N PHE A 13 -0.18 30.25 21.89
CA PHE A 13 -0.93 29.86 20.69
C PHE A 13 -0.02 29.63 19.47
N VAL A 14 1.09 30.39 19.35
CA VAL A 14 2.06 30.21 18.25
C VAL A 14 2.78 28.86 18.35
N ILE A 15 3.09 28.38 19.56
CA ILE A 15 3.75 27.08 19.76
C ILE A 15 2.83 25.93 19.35
N ILE A 16 1.55 25.97 19.75
CA ILE A 16 0.57 24.92 19.44
C ILE A 16 0.26 24.84 17.93
N GLY A 17 0.31 25.97 17.21
CA GLY A 17 0.06 26.01 15.77
C GLY A 17 1.12 25.35 14.90
N THR A 18 2.34 25.14 15.40
CA THR A 18 3.45 24.57 14.61
C THR A 18 3.58 23.05 14.69
N THR A 19 2.92 22.40 15.65
CA THR A 19 3.07 20.95 15.89
C THR A 19 2.11 20.05 15.10
N SER A 20 1.20 20.61 14.29
CA SER A 20 0.22 19.83 13.53
C SER A 20 0.60 19.53 12.07
N ALA A 21 1.86 19.76 11.68
CA ALA A 21 2.42 19.13 10.49
C ALA A 21 2.79 17.67 10.82
N GLN A 22 1.79 16.84 11.14
CA GLN A 22 1.98 15.39 11.13
C GLN A 22 2.19 14.99 9.68
N THR A 23 3.46 14.77 9.36
CA THR A 23 3.98 14.19 8.13
C THR A 23 3.20 12.92 7.79
N THR A 24 2.26 13.04 6.85
CA THR A 24 1.62 11.90 6.17
C THR A 24 2.54 11.28 5.12
N GLU A 25 3.86 11.46 5.26
CA GLU A 25 4.87 11.13 4.24
C GLU A 25 5.42 9.70 4.36
N ALA A 26 5.03 8.95 5.39
CA ALA A 26 5.61 7.64 5.68
C ALA A 26 4.99 6.45 4.91
N LEU A 27 3.93 6.65 4.13
CA LEU A 27 3.20 5.55 3.47
C LEU A 27 3.52 5.38 1.98
N LEU A 28 4.25 6.31 1.37
CA LEU A 28 4.51 6.30 -0.07
C LEU A 28 5.78 5.55 -0.47
N PHE A 29 6.67 5.21 0.45
CA PHE A 29 7.92 4.54 0.11
C PHE A 29 7.92 3.08 0.58
N PRO A 30 8.42 2.14 -0.23
CA PRO A 30 8.53 0.75 0.17
C PRO A 30 9.45 0.62 1.38
N LYS A 31 9.04 -0.18 2.36
CA LYS A 31 9.86 -0.52 3.52
C LYS A 31 10.83 -1.61 3.10
N CYS A 32 12.12 -1.35 3.25
CA CYS A 32 13.16 -2.33 2.96
C CYS A 32 13.68 -2.94 4.26
N GLN A 33 13.71 -4.27 4.29
CA GLN A 33 14.40 -5.05 5.29
C GLN A 33 15.46 -5.88 4.55
N ASP A 34 16.73 -5.62 4.85
CA ASP A 34 17.87 -6.10 4.07
C ASP A 34 17.74 -5.67 2.58
N ASP A 35 17.86 -6.62 1.65
CA ASP A 35 17.75 -6.39 0.21
C ASP A 35 16.30 -6.50 -0.33
N ILE A 36 15.32 -6.74 0.56
CA ILE A 36 13.93 -6.95 0.17
C ILE A 36 13.11 -5.72 0.54
N CYS A 37 12.62 -5.02 -0.49
CA CYS A 37 11.70 -3.89 -0.35
C CYS A 37 10.26 -4.35 -0.58
N SER A 38 9.36 -4.01 0.35
CA SER A 38 7.94 -4.36 0.27
C SER A 38 7.05 -3.18 0.67
N CYS A 39 5.89 -3.10 0.02
CA CYS A 39 4.85 -2.16 0.38
C CYS A 39 4.04 -2.65 1.59
N SER A 40 3.52 -1.71 2.37
CA SER A 40 2.64 -2.02 3.50
C SER A 40 1.34 -2.70 3.03
N SER A 41 0.67 -3.41 3.92
CA SER A 41 -0.66 -3.97 3.61
C SER A 41 -1.61 -2.89 3.09
N GLY A 42 -2.33 -3.18 2.00
CA GLY A 42 -3.22 -2.25 1.32
C GLY A 42 -2.54 -1.26 0.37
N THR A 43 -1.26 -1.48 0.05
CA THR A 43 -0.53 -0.74 -0.98
C THR A 43 0.27 -1.67 -1.91
N HIS A 44 0.46 -1.28 -3.17
CA HIS A 44 1.23 -2.00 -4.18
C HIS A 44 2.39 -1.18 -4.72
N GLU A 45 3.41 -1.86 -5.27
CA GLU A 45 4.53 -1.18 -5.93
C GLU A 45 4.06 -0.53 -7.23
N ALA A 46 4.30 0.77 -7.37
CA ALA A 46 4.04 1.56 -8.56
C ALA A 46 5.28 2.40 -8.92
N ILE A 47 5.37 2.86 -10.16
CA ILE A 47 6.50 3.66 -10.66
C ILE A 47 5.98 5.02 -11.12
N TYR A 48 6.53 6.10 -10.55
CA TYR A 48 6.24 7.48 -10.96
C TYR A 48 7.56 8.21 -11.21
N ASN A 49 7.72 8.79 -12.41
CA ASN A 49 8.97 9.43 -12.86
C ASN A 49 10.22 8.58 -12.62
N GLY A 50 10.14 7.27 -12.88
CA GLY A 50 11.26 6.33 -12.72
C GLY A 50 11.58 5.96 -11.27
N ARG A 51 10.80 6.43 -10.28
CA ARG A 51 10.95 6.06 -8.88
C ARG A 51 9.85 5.11 -8.44
N LYS A 52 10.23 4.05 -7.74
CA LYS A 52 9.31 3.11 -7.10
C LYS A 52 8.67 3.77 -5.87
N TYR A 53 7.37 3.61 -5.71
CA TYR A 53 6.58 4.09 -4.58
C TYR A 53 5.46 3.08 -4.28
N CYS A 54 4.85 3.19 -3.11
CA CYS A 54 3.70 2.39 -2.70
C CYS A 54 2.42 3.18 -2.96
N ALA A 55 1.64 2.74 -3.95
CA ALA A 55 0.34 3.31 -4.25
C ALA A 55 -0.75 2.60 -3.45
N PRO A 56 -1.82 3.30 -3.02
CA PRO A 56 -2.95 2.66 -2.37
C PRO A 56 -3.61 1.66 -3.30
N ASP A 57 -3.98 0.51 -2.74
CA ASP A 57 -4.77 -0.48 -3.44
C ASP A 57 -6.21 0.01 -3.62
N ASN A 58 -6.89 -0.51 -4.65
CA ASN A 58 -8.33 -0.34 -4.73
C ASN A 58 -9.00 -1.09 -3.56
N THR A 59 -10.21 -0.69 -3.17
CA THR A 59 -10.95 -1.28 -2.03
C THR A 59 -11.19 -2.78 -2.17
N ASP A 60 -11.18 -3.30 -3.39
CA ASP A 60 -11.37 -4.73 -3.66
C ASP A 60 -10.06 -5.48 -3.43
N SER A 61 -10.03 -6.41 -2.47
CA SER A 61 -8.88 -7.29 -2.23
C SER A 61 -8.59 -8.19 -3.43
N CYS A 62 -7.31 -8.55 -3.63
CA CYS A 62 -6.96 -9.58 -4.62
C CYS A 62 -7.46 -10.95 -4.14
N PRO A 63 -7.77 -11.87 -5.07
CA PRO A 63 -8.14 -13.24 -4.72
C PRO A 63 -7.00 -13.98 -4.02
N GLU A 64 -7.35 -15.06 -3.32
CA GLU A 64 -6.38 -15.89 -2.63
C GLU A 64 -5.32 -16.42 -3.61
N HIS A 65 -4.08 -16.53 -3.16
CA HIS A 65 -2.91 -16.87 -4.00
C HIS A 65 -2.62 -15.90 -5.15
N ALA A 66 -3.22 -14.70 -5.19
CA ALA A 66 -2.80 -13.62 -6.08
C ALA A 66 -1.95 -12.56 -5.38
N VAL A 67 -1.19 -11.81 -6.18
CA VAL A 67 -0.45 -10.61 -5.79
C VAL A 67 -0.95 -9.43 -6.59
N ARG A 68 -1.05 -8.26 -5.97
CA ARG A 68 -1.46 -7.04 -6.67
C ARG A 68 -0.26 -6.46 -7.41
N LEU A 69 -0.39 -6.31 -8.72
CA LEU A 69 0.62 -5.66 -9.57
C LEU A 69 0.31 -4.18 -9.80
N SER A 70 -0.97 -3.81 -9.75
CA SER A 70 -1.42 -2.42 -9.86
C SER A 70 -2.76 -2.20 -9.16
N ALA A 71 -3.22 -0.95 -9.07
CA ALA A 71 -4.50 -0.60 -8.45
C ALA A 71 -5.67 -1.50 -8.87
N GLN A 72 -5.72 -1.97 -10.11
CA GLN A 72 -6.81 -2.82 -10.64
C GLN A 72 -6.35 -4.22 -11.07
N VAL A 73 -5.05 -4.49 -11.10
CA VAL A 73 -4.52 -5.74 -11.66
C VAL A 73 -3.96 -6.60 -10.53
N CYS A 74 -4.60 -7.76 -10.35
CA CYS A 74 -4.08 -8.87 -9.58
C CYS A 74 -3.54 -9.92 -10.55
N GLU A 75 -2.49 -10.63 -10.13
CA GLU A 75 -1.89 -11.73 -10.87
C GLU A 75 -1.70 -12.92 -9.93
N CYS A 76 -1.99 -14.14 -10.39
CA CYS A 76 -1.78 -15.34 -9.58
C CYS A 76 -0.27 -15.55 -9.28
N LYS A 77 0.04 -16.02 -8.08
CA LYS A 77 1.41 -16.40 -7.70
C LYS A 77 1.91 -17.53 -8.60
N LYS A 78 3.23 -17.64 -8.75
CA LYS A 78 3.86 -18.71 -9.54
C LYS A 78 3.33 -20.09 -9.12
N GLY A 79 2.91 -20.90 -10.08
CA GLY A 79 2.29 -22.21 -9.85
C GLY A 79 0.78 -22.13 -9.62
N TYR A 80 0.15 -20.98 -9.87
CA TYR A 80 -1.29 -20.79 -9.85
C TYR A 80 -1.73 -20.03 -11.12
N ARG A 81 -2.94 -20.31 -11.60
CA ARG A 81 -3.57 -19.62 -12.74
C ARG A 81 -4.99 -19.21 -12.41
N PHE A 82 -5.52 -18.22 -13.12
CA PHE A 82 -6.93 -17.90 -12.99
C PHE A 82 -7.79 -19.05 -13.50
N ARG A 83 -8.76 -19.48 -12.70
CA ARG A 83 -9.71 -20.54 -13.06
C ARG A 83 -10.61 -20.14 -14.24
N THR A 84 -10.92 -18.85 -14.33
CA THR A 84 -11.89 -18.26 -15.24
C THR A 84 -11.46 -16.86 -15.66
N ASP A 85 -12.00 -16.36 -16.78
CA ASP A 85 -11.68 -15.04 -17.34
C ASP A 85 -12.13 -13.86 -16.45
N ASP A 86 -13.02 -14.09 -15.48
CA ASP A 86 -13.43 -13.09 -14.50
C ASP A 86 -12.39 -12.85 -13.38
N ARG A 87 -11.30 -13.62 -13.37
CA ARG A 87 -10.11 -13.42 -12.51
C ARG A 87 -10.41 -13.33 -11.01
N LYS A 88 -11.42 -14.06 -10.54
CA LYS A 88 -11.84 -14.07 -9.12
C LYS A 88 -11.22 -15.18 -8.28
N GLU A 89 -10.61 -16.19 -8.91
CA GLU A 89 -10.09 -17.35 -8.21
C GLU A 89 -8.80 -17.83 -8.89
N CYS A 90 -7.75 -18.05 -8.11
CA CYS A 90 -6.51 -18.68 -8.56
C CYS A 90 -6.51 -20.16 -8.15
N GLU A 91 -6.36 -21.07 -9.12
CA GLU A 91 -6.22 -22.50 -8.90
C GLU A 91 -4.77 -22.94 -9.08
N SER A 92 -4.34 -24.01 -8.40
CA SER A 92 -2.97 -24.51 -8.52
C SER A 92 -2.72 -25.13 -9.89
N GLU A 93 -1.62 -24.76 -10.53
CA GLU A 93 -1.12 -25.34 -11.78
C GLU A 93 -0.46 -26.72 -11.59
N SER A 94 -0.74 -27.41 -10.48
CA SER A 94 -0.27 -28.77 -10.24
C SER A 94 -0.84 -29.71 -11.32
N MET A 95 -0.05 -29.93 -12.37
CA MET A 95 -0.18 -30.95 -13.41
C MET A 95 -1.61 -31.11 -13.95
N GLY A 96 -1.92 -30.44 -15.06
CA GLY A 96 -3.03 -30.90 -15.89
C GLY A 96 -2.81 -32.37 -16.29
N GLY A 97 -3.73 -33.25 -15.88
CA GLY A 97 -4.01 -34.52 -16.55
C GLY A 97 -4.11 -35.74 -15.64
N GLU A 98 -5.29 -35.98 -15.05
CA GLU A 98 -5.83 -37.34 -15.08
C GLU A 98 -6.66 -37.46 -16.37
N PRO A 99 -6.40 -38.44 -17.26
CA PRO A 99 -7.36 -38.74 -18.32
C PRO A 99 -8.60 -39.34 -17.65
N GLU A 100 -9.76 -38.73 -17.89
CA GLU A 100 -11.03 -39.35 -17.52
C GLU A 100 -11.17 -40.72 -18.23
N PRO A 101 -11.66 -41.77 -17.54
CA PRO A 101 -11.83 -43.10 -18.10
C PRO A 101 -12.90 -43.19 -19.19
#